data_AF-A0A7L9BTV1-F1
#
_entry.id   AF-A0A7L9BTV1-F1
#
_cell.length_a   1.000
_cell.length_b   1.000
_cell.length_c   1.000
_cell.angle_alpha   90.00
_cell.angle_beta   90.00
_cell.angle_gamma   90.00
#
_symmetry.space_group_name_H-M   'P 1'
#
loop_
_entity.id
_entity.type
_entity.pdbx_description
1 polymer ?
#
loop_
_entity_poly.entity_id
_entity_poly.type
_entity_poly.pdbx_seq_one_letter_code
_entity_poly.pdbx_strand_id
1 'polypeptide(L)'
;MSSVKREIQAARGLWAARRASDATGRDALAQYLSAHPGAEPAWFEAKDDDELNGALSAGRFTSVLFADLDALWEMIWKNHADLDRWDSAGVTIELARSPITPDWRALVREAHASLQRHRANQARRQTIAATILSLVAVASLAVLLILR
;
A
#
# COMPACT_ATOMS: atom_id res chain seq x y z
N MET A 1 24.33 -3.10 -7.51
CA MET A 1 23.19 -3.68 -6.75
C MET A 1 23.55 -4.12 -5.30
N SER A 2 24.60 -3.58 -4.67
CA SER A 2 25.04 -4.07 -3.33
C SER A 2 25.19 -2.98 -2.25
N SER A 3 24.88 -1.71 -2.56
CA SER A 3 24.99 -0.60 -1.60
C SER A 3 23.69 -0.41 -0.81
N VAL A 4 22.54 -0.42 -1.49
CA VAL A 4 21.20 -0.23 -0.89
C VAL A 4 20.88 -1.31 0.16
N LYS A 5 21.33 -2.55 -0.04
CA LYS A 5 21.06 -3.66 0.90
C LYS A 5 21.78 -3.53 2.25
N ARG A 6 22.89 -2.78 2.34
CA ARG A 6 23.64 -2.61 3.60
C ARG A 6 23.08 -1.51 4.49
N GLU A 7 22.52 -0.46 3.91
CA GLU A 7 21.88 0.64 4.66
C GLU A 7 20.60 0.17 5.39
N ILE A 8 19.86 -0.74 4.77
CA ILE A 8 18.57 -1.22 5.28
C ILE A 8 18.71 -2.07 6.57
N GLN A 9 19.89 -2.59 6.88
CA GLN A 9 20.08 -3.55 7.98
C GLN A 9 20.43 -2.91 9.33
N ALA A 10 20.68 -1.60 9.39
CA ALA A 10 21.40 -0.99 10.51
C ALA A 10 20.54 -0.24 11.54
N ALA A 11 19.25 0.07 11.33
CA ALA A 11 18.59 0.97 12.28
C ALA A 11 17.18 0.56 12.74
N ARG A 12 17.18 0.04 13.97
CA ARG A 12 16.04 0.16 14.88
C ARG A 12 15.86 1.66 15.18
N GLY A 13 14.74 2.22 14.72
CA GLY A 13 14.44 3.66 14.78
C GLY A 13 14.33 4.36 13.42
N LEU A 14 14.49 3.63 12.30
CA LEU A 14 14.41 4.22 10.96
C LEU A 14 12.98 4.57 10.59
N TRP A 15 12.85 5.77 10.04
CA TRP A 15 11.69 6.23 9.32
C TRP A 15 11.84 5.83 7.85
N ALA A 16 10.73 5.49 7.20
CA ALA A 16 10.64 5.53 5.75
C ALA A 16 9.89 6.80 5.34
N ALA A 17 10.27 7.44 4.24
CA ALA A 17 9.52 8.55 3.68
C ALA A 17 9.24 8.30 2.20
N ARG A 18 7.97 8.42 1.81
CA ARG A 18 7.57 8.39 0.40
C ARG A 18 7.76 9.77 -0.21
N ARG A 19 8.51 9.88 -1.30
CA ARG A 19 8.67 11.15 -2.01
C ARG A 19 7.35 11.62 -2.59
N ALA A 20 7.07 12.90 -2.40
CA ALA A 20 5.98 13.57 -3.11
C ALA A 20 6.36 13.82 -4.57
N SER A 21 5.36 13.71 -5.45
CA SER A 21 5.49 13.98 -6.89
C SER A 21 5.45 15.47 -7.22
N ASP A 22 4.86 16.30 -6.35
CA ASP A 22 4.72 17.74 -6.52
C ASP A 22 5.72 18.55 -5.66
N ALA A 23 5.81 19.86 -5.89
CA ALA A 23 6.65 20.74 -5.08
C ALA A 23 6.09 20.91 -3.66
N THR A 24 4.79 21.13 -3.55
CA THR A 24 4.11 21.40 -2.28
C THR A 24 4.28 20.26 -1.26
N GLY A 25 4.16 19.00 -1.69
CA GLY A 25 4.37 17.85 -0.83
C GLY A 25 5.84 17.66 -0.45
N ARG A 26 6.78 17.98 -1.36
CA ARG A 26 8.22 17.95 -1.04
C ARG A 26 8.58 18.98 0.02
N ASP A 27 8.04 20.18 -0.08
CA ASP A 27 8.24 21.25 0.90
C ASP A 27 7.63 20.88 2.26
N ALA A 28 6.42 20.31 2.27
CA ALA A 28 5.79 19.83 3.49
C ALA A 28 6.61 18.74 4.20
N LEU A 29 7.12 17.76 3.45
CA LEU A 29 8.00 16.72 3.97
C LEU A 29 9.29 17.30 4.56
N ALA A 30 9.92 18.25 3.86
CA ALA A 30 11.13 18.92 4.34
C ALA A 30 10.86 19.72 5.62
N GLN A 31 9.73 20.42 5.70
CA GLN A 31 9.32 21.16 6.89
C GLN A 31 9.02 20.24 8.07
N TYR A 32 8.35 19.11 7.84
CA TYR A 32 8.08 18.14 8.89
C TYR A 32 9.39 17.56 9.45
N LEU A 33 10.33 17.18 8.58
CA LEU A 33 11.61 16.60 8.99
C LEU A 33 12.50 17.62 9.71
N SER A 34 12.48 18.90 9.32
CA SER A 34 13.22 19.94 10.03
C SER A 34 12.71 20.19 11.45
N ALA A 35 11.41 19.97 11.69
CA ALA A 35 10.82 20.00 13.03
C ALA A 35 11.14 18.74 13.87
N HIS A 36 11.65 17.66 13.25
CA HIS A 36 11.99 16.40 13.89
C HIS A 36 13.46 16.00 13.62
N PRO A 37 14.45 16.76 14.14
CA PRO A 37 15.87 16.64 13.76
C PRO A 37 16.58 15.34 14.13
N GLY A 38 15.88 14.35 14.72
CA GLY A 38 16.39 13.00 14.98
C GLY A 38 15.92 11.94 13.98
N ALA A 39 15.09 12.32 13.00
CA ALA A 39 14.55 11.41 12.00
C ALA A 39 15.29 11.59 10.66
N GLU A 40 16.22 10.69 10.34
CA GLU A 40 16.75 10.54 8.99
C GLU A 40 15.98 9.44 8.26
N PRO A 41 15.04 9.77 7.37
CA PRO A 41 14.24 8.76 6.71
C PRO A 41 14.98 8.12 5.52
N ALA A 42 14.77 6.83 5.34
CA ALA A 42 15.02 6.17 4.07
C ALA A 42 13.97 6.64 3.04
N TRP A 43 14.43 7.19 1.92
CA TRP A 43 13.57 7.73 0.88
C TRP A 43 13.18 6.69 -0.15
N PHE A 44 11.88 6.64 -0.47
CA PHE A 44 11.32 5.78 -1.52
C PHE A 44 10.63 6.65 -2.57
N GLU A 45 10.87 6.38 -3.84
CA GLU A 45 10.13 7.02 -4.94
C GLU A 45 8.74 6.38 -5.06
N ALA A 46 7.77 7.09 -5.65
CA ALA A 46 6.42 6.56 -5.86
C ALA A 46 6.37 5.29 -6.74
N LYS A 47 7.38 5.07 -7.59
CA LYS A 47 7.53 3.83 -8.38
C LYS A 47 7.99 2.63 -7.55
N ASP A 48 8.55 2.88 -6.36
CA ASP A 48 9.12 1.89 -5.46
C ASP A 48 8.14 1.56 -4.32
N ASP A 49 6.85 1.90 -4.48
CA ASP A 49 5.79 1.66 -3.47
C ASP A 49 5.72 0.18 -3.04
N ASP A 50 5.96 -0.77 -3.95
CA ASP A 50 6.03 -2.20 -3.61
C ASP A 50 7.22 -2.55 -2.70
N GLU A 51 8.37 -1.94 -2.94
CA GLU A 51 9.56 -2.13 -2.11
C GLU A 51 9.35 -1.51 -0.73
N LEU A 52 8.77 -0.31 -0.68
CA LEU A 52 8.37 0.35 0.55
C LEU A 52 7.43 -0.54 1.36
N ASN A 53 6.36 -1.05 0.74
CA ASN A 53 5.40 -1.95 1.37
C ASN A 53 6.03 -3.22 1.93
N GLY A 54 6.91 -3.85 1.15
CA GLY A 54 7.64 -5.04 1.56
C GLY A 54 8.55 -4.78 2.75
N ALA A 55 9.23 -3.63 2.77
CA ALA A 55 10.10 -3.25 3.88
C ALA A 55 9.32 -2.91 5.16
N LEU A 56 8.19 -2.19 5.04
CA LEU A 56 7.29 -1.88 6.15
C LEU A 56 6.67 -3.15 6.74
N SER A 57 6.14 -4.03 5.89
CA SER A 57 5.55 -5.31 6.30
C SER A 57 6.57 -6.24 6.96
N ALA A 58 7.85 -6.13 6.59
CA ALA A 58 8.93 -6.89 7.21
C ALA A 58 9.41 -6.28 8.56
N GLY A 59 8.80 -5.19 9.02
CA GLY A 59 9.16 -4.51 10.28
C GLY A 59 10.52 -3.84 10.23
N ARG A 60 11.00 -3.43 9.05
CA ARG A 60 12.31 -2.75 8.90
C ARG A 60 12.27 -1.30 9.35
N PHE A 61 11.10 -0.70 9.38
CA PHE A 61 10.86 0.68 9.79
C PHE A 61 9.80 0.71 10.87
N THR A 62 9.89 1.67 11.78
CA THR A 62 8.88 1.88 12.83
C THR A 62 7.84 2.93 12.43
N SER A 63 8.20 3.80 11.48
CA SER A 63 7.33 4.86 11.00
C SER A 63 7.45 5.01 9.48
N VAL A 64 6.35 5.37 8.84
CA VAL A 64 6.31 5.79 7.44
C VAL A 64 5.70 7.18 7.34
N LEU A 65 6.41 8.08 6.67
CA LEU A 65 6.02 9.47 6.46
C LEU A 65 5.50 9.66 5.03
N PHE A 66 4.29 10.20 4.92
CA PHE A 66 3.70 10.66 3.66
C PHE A 66 3.53 12.18 3.69
N ALA A 67 3.50 12.81 2.51
CA ALA A 67 3.29 14.25 2.42
C ALA A 67 1.91 14.67 2.95
N ASP A 68 0.88 13.86 2.66
CA ASP A 68 -0.51 14.08 3.02
C ASP A 68 -1.32 12.79 2.91
N LEU A 69 -2.61 12.91 3.17
CA LEU A 69 -3.56 11.82 3.11
C LEU A 69 -3.76 11.28 1.68
N ASP A 70 -3.67 12.12 0.66
CA ASP A 70 -3.84 11.72 -0.74
C ASP A 70 -2.70 10.81 -1.20
N ALA A 71 -1.46 11.10 -0.80
CA ALA A 71 -0.31 10.27 -1.07
C ALA A 71 -0.42 8.86 -0.45
N LEU A 72 -0.94 8.76 0.78
CA LEU A 72 -1.25 7.48 1.42
C LEU A 72 -2.34 6.72 0.65
N TRP A 73 -3.41 7.44 0.31
CA TRP A 73 -4.54 6.88 -0.41
C TRP A 73 -4.17 6.37 -1.80
N GLU A 74 -3.29 7.05 -2.51
CA GLU A 74 -2.76 6.61 -3.81
C GLU A 74 -2.15 5.21 -3.70
N MET A 75 -1.36 4.97 -2.65
CA MET A 75 -0.72 3.69 -2.39
C MET A 75 -1.74 2.59 -2.04
N ILE A 76 -2.77 2.93 -1.25
CA ILE A 76 -3.87 2.03 -0.91
C ILE A 76 -4.69 1.65 -2.17
N TRP A 77 -5.05 2.64 -2.99
CA TRP A 77 -5.81 2.41 -4.22
C TRP A 77 -5.03 1.57 -5.23
N LYS A 78 -3.72 1.74 -5.34
CA LYS A 78 -2.85 0.89 -6.17
C LYS A 78 -2.63 -0.52 -5.60
N ASN A 79 -3.18 -0.82 -4.43
CA ASN A 79 -2.98 -2.09 -3.72
C ASN A 79 -1.51 -2.34 -3.33
N HIS A 80 -0.75 -1.25 -3.16
CA HIS A 80 0.63 -1.29 -2.71
C HIS A 80 0.73 -1.05 -1.20
N ALA A 81 -0.36 -0.83 -0.47
CA ALA A 81 -0.33 -0.67 1.00
C ALA A 81 -1.07 -1.83 1.68
N ASP A 82 -0.35 -2.63 2.47
CA ASP A 82 -0.92 -3.67 3.34
C ASP A 82 -0.98 -3.17 4.78
N LEU A 83 -2.02 -2.37 5.07
CA LEU A 83 -2.16 -1.69 6.36
C LEU A 83 -2.24 -2.67 7.55
N ASP A 84 -2.84 -3.84 7.35
CA ASP A 84 -2.98 -4.85 8.42
C ASP A 84 -1.61 -5.45 8.78
N ARG A 85 -0.74 -5.67 7.78
CA ARG A 85 0.64 -6.09 8.01
C ARG A 85 1.49 -4.99 8.62
N TRP A 86 1.30 -3.74 8.20
CA TRP A 86 2.02 -2.60 8.78
C TRP A 86 1.70 -2.46 10.26
N ASP A 87 0.42 -2.55 10.62
CA ASP A 87 -0.02 -2.53 12.01
C ASP A 87 0.57 -3.69 12.82
N SER A 88 0.54 -4.90 12.26
CA SER A 88 1.11 -6.09 12.90
C SER A 88 2.62 -5.99 13.10
N ALA A 89 3.31 -5.25 12.21
CA ALA A 89 4.72 -4.94 12.32
C ALA A 89 5.01 -3.73 13.24
N GLY A 90 3.99 -3.07 13.78
CA GLY A 90 4.12 -1.91 14.66
C GLY A 90 4.50 -0.62 13.93
N VAL A 91 4.21 -0.53 12.62
CA VAL A 91 4.50 0.65 11.81
C VAL A 91 3.48 1.76 12.10
N THR A 92 3.98 2.96 12.40
CA THR A 92 3.15 4.16 12.57
C THR A 92 3.12 4.99 11.28
N ILE A 93 1.92 5.40 10.84
CA ILE A 93 1.75 6.25 9.66
C ILE A 93 1.71 7.71 10.10
N GLU A 94 2.71 8.48 9.65
CA GLU A 94 2.84 9.92 9.88
C GLU A 94 2.52 10.70 8.59
N LEU A 95 1.87 11.86 8.75
CA LEU A 95 1.51 12.76 7.65
C LEU A 95 2.18 14.11 7.88
N ALA A 96 2.95 14.57 6.90
CA ALA A 96 3.60 15.87 6.96
C ALA A 96 2.57 17.02 7.04
N ARG A 97 1.50 16.89 6.26
CA ARG A 97 0.30 17.73 6.38
C ARG A 97 -0.77 16.96 7.14
N SER A 98 -1.01 17.38 8.38
CA SER A 98 -2.11 16.83 9.19
C SER A 98 -3.46 17.17 8.54
N PRO A 99 -4.35 16.18 8.36
CA PRO A 99 -5.70 16.44 7.91
C PRO A 99 -6.49 17.17 8.99
N ILE A 100 -7.54 17.87 8.57
CA ILE A 100 -8.41 18.66 9.47
C ILE A 100 -9.13 17.76 10.48
N THR A 101 -9.38 16.50 10.13
CA THR A 101 -10.12 15.54 10.95
C THR A 101 -9.17 14.76 11.87
N PRO A 102 -9.34 14.81 13.21
CA PRO A 102 -8.46 14.11 14.14
C PRO A 102 -8.54 12.59 14.02
N ASP A 103 -9.68 12.04 13.60
CA ASP A 103 -9.92 10.59 13.48
C ASP A 103 -9.61 10.01 12.10
N TRP A 104 -8.81 10.69 11.29
CA TRP A 104 -8.51 10.28 9.91
C TRP A 104 -7.97 8.84 9.83
N ARG A 105 -7.18 8.39 10.81
CA ARG A 105 -6.61 7.03 10.85
C ARG A 105 -7.71 5.97 10.89
N ALA A 106 -8.76 6.18 11.69
CA ALA A 106 -9.89 5.26 11.78
C ALA A 106 -10.67 5.22 10.46
N LEU A 107 -10.90 6.38 9.86
CA LEU A 107 -11.61 6.49 8.57
C LEU A 107 -10.83 5.80 7.44
N VAL A 108 -9.51 5.96 7.37
CA VAL A 108 -8.66 5.27 6.39
C VAL A 108 -8.75 3.77 6.56
N ARG A 109 -8.70 3.26 7.79
CA ARG A 109 -8.81 1.82 8.08
C ARG A 109 -10.17 1.26 7.68
N GLU A 110 -11.25 1.96 8.03
CA GLU A 110 -12.60 1.55 7.65
C GLU A 110 -12.77 1.50 6.12
N ALA A 111 -12.32 2.54 5.43
CA ALA A 111 -12.39 2.62 3.98
C ALA A 111 -11.47 1.58 3.30
N HIS A 112 -10.28 1.31 3.84
CA HIS A 112 -9.41 0.24 3.38
C HIS A 112 -10.08 -1.14 3.53
N ALA A 113 -10.66 -1.45 4.69
CA ALA A 113 -11.38 -2.70 4.92
C ALA A 113 -12.59 -2.85 3.98
N SER A 114 -13.32 -1.75 3.74
CA SER A 114 -14.42 -1.72 2.77
C SER A 114 -13.94 -2.02 1.34
N LEU A 115 -12.83 -1.39 0.92
CA LEU A 115 -12.21 -1.62 -0.38
C LEU A 115 -11.75 -3.07 -0.56
N GLN A 116 -11.11 -3.66 0.46
CA GLN A 116 -10.69 -5.06 0.44
C GLN A 116 -11.89 -6.01 0.30
N ARG A 117 -12.98 -5.77 1.05
CA ARG A 117 -14.24 -6.54 0.89
C ARG A 117 -14.81 -6.41 -0.51
N HIS A 118 -14.81 -5.20 -1.07
CA HIS A 118 -15.29 -4.97 -2.43
C HIS A 118 -14.47 -5.75 -3.47
N ARG A 119 -13.13 -5.68 -3.39
CA ARG A 119 -12.21 -6.42 -4.27
C ARG A 119 -12.41 -7.94 -4.15
N ALA A 120 -12.52 -8.46 -2.93
CA ALA A 120 -12.76 -9.88 -2.69
C ALA A 120 -14.09 -10.35 -3.32
N ASN A 121 -15.15 -9.54 -3.20
CA ASN A 121 -16.44 -9.83 -3.81
C ASN A 121 -16.38 -9.80 -5.34
N GLN A 122 -15.64 -8.84 -5.93
CA GLN A 122 -15.45 -8.74 -7.37
C GLN A 122 -14.66 -9.94 -7.93
N ALA A 123 -13.58 -10.33 -7.25
CA ALA A 123 -12.79 -11.50 -7.62
C ALA A 123 -13.63 -12.80 -7.61
N ARG A 124 -14.45 -13.00 -6.56
CA ARG A 124 -15.39 -14.13 -6.47
C ARG A 124 -16.36 -14.18 -7.64
N ARG A 125 -16.93 -13.02 -8.01
CA ARG A 125 -17.86 -12.94 -9.16
C ARG A 125 -17.17 -13.31 -10.47
N GLN A 126 -15.93 -12.87 -10.69
CA GLN A 126 -15.16 -13.23 -11.87
C GLN A 126 -14.86 -14.73 -11.93
N THR A 127 -14.47 -15.35 -10.81
CA THR A 127 -14.26 -16.80 -10.73
C THR A 127 -15.54 -17.57 -11.07
N ILE A 128 -16.67 -17.19 -10.47
CA ILE A 128 -17.97 -17.84 -10.74
C ILE A 128 -18.33 -17.72 -12.23
N ALA A 129 -18.20 -16.53 -12.82
CA ALA A 129 -18.47 -16.32 -14.23
C ALA A 129 -17.56 -17.19 -15.13
N ALA A 130 -16.26 -17.29 -14.81
CA ALA A 130 -15.32 -18.12 -15.54
C ALA A 130 -15.66 -19.61 -15.41
N THR A 131 -16.06 -20.08 -14.23
CA THR A 131 -16.49 -21.47 -14.01
C THR A 131 -17.76 -21.80 -14.80
N ILE A 132 -18.76 -20.92 -14.77
CA ILE A 132 -19.99 -21.10 -15.54
C ILE A 132 -19.69 -21.15 -17.04
N LEU A 133 -18.87 -20.23 -17.55
CA LEU A 133 -18.49 -20.20 -18.97
C LEU A 133 -17.74 -21.47 -19.37
N SER A 134 -16.85 -21.97 -18.52
CA SER A 134 -16.13 -23.23 -18.73
C SER A 134 -17.09 -24.43 -18.77
N LEU A 135 -18.06 -24.52 -17.86
CA LEU A 135 -19.07 -25.59 -17.86
C LEU A 135 -19.94 -25.56 -19.11
N VAL A 136 -20.36 -24.37 -19.57
CA VAL A 136 -21.13 -24.20 -20.82
C VAL A 136 -20.31 -24.62 -22.04
N ALA A 137 -19.01 -24.30 -22.07
CA ALA A 137 -18.12 -24.71 -23.16
C ALA A 137 -17.94 -26.22 -23.22
N VAL A 138 -17.73 -26.88 -22.06
CA VAL A 138 -17.61 -28.35 -21.97
C VAL A 138 -18.92 -29.03 -22.37
N ALA A 139 -20.07 -28.54 -21.91
CA ALA A 139 -21.37 -29.07 -22.29
C ALA A 139 -21.62 -28.95 -23.80
N SER A 140 -21.31 -27.79 -24.39
CA SER A 140 -21.43 -27.57 -25.84
C SER A 140 -20.53 -28.50 -26.64
N LEU A 141 -19.28 -28.72 -26.20
CA LEU A 141 -18.35 -29.65 -26.84
C LEU A 141 -18.87 -31.10 -26.77
N ALA A 142 -19.39 -31.52 -25.62
CA ALA A 142 -19.96 -32.86 -25.45
C ALA A 142 -21.17 -33.08 -26.37
N VAL A 143 -22.07 -32.09 -26.48
CA VAL A 143 -23.20 -32.13 -27.40
C VAL A 143 -22.74 -32.24 -28.86
N LEU A 144 -21.74 -31.46 -29.26
CA LEU A 144 -21.15 -31.55 -30.61
C LEU A 144 -20.50 -32.90 -30.90
N LEU A 145 -19.88 -33.55 -29.91
CA LEU A 145 -19.28 -34.87 -30.07
C LEU A 145 -20.33 -35.99 -30.14
N ILE A 146 -21.45 -35.87 -29.43
CA ILE A 146 -22.54 -36.86 -29.45
C ILE A 146 -23.36 -36.78 -30.75
N LEU A 147 -23.50 -35.59 -31.33
CA LEU A 147 -24.25 -35.35 -32.57
C LEU A 147 -23.44 -35.66 -33.85
N ARG A 148 -22.19 -36.11 -33.72
CA ARG A 148 -21.29 -36.43 -34.84
C ARG A 148 -21.14 -37.94 -34.99
#